data_AF-A0A9E0LHQ6-F1
#
_entry.id   AF-A0A9E0LHQ6-F1
#
_cell.length_a   1.000
_cell.length_b   1.000
_cell.length_c   1.000
_cell.angle_alpha   90.00
_cell.angle_beta   90.00
_cell.angle_gamma   90.00
#
_symmetry.space_group_name_H-M   'P 1'
#
loop_
_entity.id
_entity.type
_entity.pdbx_description
1 polymer ?
#
loop_
_entity_poly.entity_id
_entity_poly.type
_entity_poly.pdbx_seq_one_letter_code
_entity_poly.pdbx_strand_id
1 'polypeptide(L)'
;MDPEKKTLKKSLKESYPDPKKVIALKPETLGHHILHVLHLTNEPNKRQEVAEHLASDYHPDFQKEVKQAVDKALGWLIEQTLLGATPYDQDLLYVTTHGKDTAEGYQPEHPSSVG
;
A
#
# COMPACT_ATOMS: atom_id res chain seq x y z
N MET A 1 -9.44 -16.68 -22.96
CA MET A 1 -9.41 -16.60 -21.48
C MET A 1 -8.27 -15.67 -21.15
N ASP A 2 -8.57 -14.38 -21.14
CA ASP A 2 -7.62 -13.36 -20.73
C ASP A 2 -7.30 -13.60 -19.26
N PRO A 3 -6.02 -13.75 -18.87
CA PRO A 3 -5.68 -13.68 -17.47
C PRO A 3 -6.01 -12.24 -17.06
N GLU A 4 -7.15 -12.06 -16.39
CA GLU A 4 -7.38 -10.85 -15.61
C GLU A 4 -6.19 -10.75 -14.65
N LYS A 5 -5.16 -9.98 -15.05
CA LYS A 5 -4.14 -9.50 -14.12
C LYS A 5 -4.94 -8.90 -12.97
N LYS A 6 -4.96 -9.56 -11.81
CA LYS A 6 -5.65 -9.04 -10.62
C LYS A 6 -4.85 -7.85 -10.14
N THR A 7 -5.08 -6.73 -10.79
CA THR A 7 -4.53 -5.43 -10.44
C THR A 7 -4.97 -5.07 -9.03
N LEU A 8 -4.10 -4.34 -8.32
CA LEU A 8 -4.43 -3.70 -7.06
C LEU A 8 -5.81 -3.02 -7.21
N LYS A 9 -6.77 -3.45 -6.39
CA LYS A 9 -8.18 -3.10 -6.55
C LYS A 9 -8.53 -1.71 -6.01
N LYS A 10 -7.62 -1.11 -5.22
CA LYS A 10 -7.82 0.16 -4.54
C LYS A 10 -6.62 1.06 -4.70
N SER A 11 -6.86 2.32 -5.01
CA SER A 11 -5.80 3.35 -5.05
C SER A 11 -5.78 4.15 -3.75
N LEU A 12 -4.63 4.77 -3.43
CA LEU A 12 -4.53 5.60 -2.22
C LEU A 12 -5.50 6.79 -2.25
N LYS A 13 -5.83 7.30 -3.45
CA LYS A 13 -6.67 8.48 -3.61
C LYS A 13 -8.10 8.27 -3.12
N GLU A 14 -8.59 7.03 -3.14
CA GLU A 14 -9.91 6.68 -2.62
C GLU A 14 -10.01 6.88 -1.11
N SER A 15 -8.91 6.66 -0.38
CA SER A 15 -8.87 6.84 1.09
C SER A 15 -8.25 8.17 1.50
N TYR A 16 -7.33 8.70 0.69
CA TYR A 16 -6.62 9.96 0.93
C TYR A 16 -6.62 10.81 -0.35
N PRO A 17 -7.68 11.57 -0.63
CA PRO A 17 -7.77 12.34 -1.89
C PRO A 17 -6.69 13.41 -2.04
N ASP A 18 -6.15 13.91 -0.92
CA ASP A 18 -5.12 14.95 -0.89
C ASP A 18 -3.72 14.32 -0.80
N PRO A 19 -2.86 14.49 -1.82
CA PRO A 19 -1.51 13.92 -1.80
C PRO A 19 -0.67 14.47 -0.64
N LYS A 20 -0.89 15.72 -0.20
CA LYS A 20 -0.14 16.30 0.91
C LYS A 20 -0.45 15.59 2.22
N LYS A 21 -1.69 15.13 2.40
CA LYS A 21 -2.06 14.30 3.56
C LYS A 21 -1.29 12.99 3.53
N VAL A 22 -1.23 12.30 2.38
CA VAL A 22 -0.45 11.05 2.24
C VAL A 22 1.02 11.26 2.59
N ILE A 23 1.62 12.34 2.07
CA ILE A 23 3.04 12.67 2.33
C ILE A 23 3.29 12.96 3.82
N ALA A 24 2.31 13.53 4.51
CA ALA A 24 2.39 13.85 5.94
C ALA A 24 2.06 12.68 6.87
N LEU A 25 1.51 11.57 6.35
CA LEU A 25 1.20 10.39 7.17
C LEU A 25 2.48 9.75 7.71
N LYS A 26 2.38 9.20 8.92
CA LYS A 26 3.42 8.32 9.43
C LYS A 26 3.47 7.03 8.61
N PRO A 27 4.67 6.43 8.44
CA PRO A 27 4.83 5.14 7.76
C PRO A 27 3.92 4.04 8.31
N GLU A 28 3.68 4.02 9.61
CA GLU A 28 2.77 3.08 10.30
C GLU A 28 1.33 3.18 9.79
N THR A 29 0.76 4.40 9.79
CA THR A 29 -0.63 4.65 9.39
C THR A 29 -0.84 4.35 7.91
N LEU A 30 0.08 4.82 7.07
CA LEU A 30 0.06 4.54 5.64
C LEU A 30 0.32 3.05 5.35
N GLY A 31 1.21 2.43 6.12
CA GLY A 31 1.58 1.02 6.03
C GLY A 31 0.40 0.09 6.26
N HIS A 32 -0.39 0.31 7.32
CA HIS A 32 -1.59 -0.51 7.54
C HIS A 32 -2.59 -0.43 6.37
N HIS A 33 -2.76 0.76 5.78
CA HIS A 33 -3.60 0.90 4.60
C HIS A 33 -3.05 0.10 3.42
N ILE A 34 -1.76 0.24 3.12
CA ILE A 34 -1.08 -0.49 2.04
C ILE A 34 -1.17 -2.00 2.28
N LEU A 35 -0.95 -2.45 3.51
CA LEU A 35 -1.05 -3.86 3.91
C LEU A 35 -2.45 -4.41 3.63
N HIS A 36 -3.50 -3.66 3.95
CA HIS A 36 -4.88 -4.03 3.63
C HIS A 36 -5.10 -4.15 2.11
N VAL A 37 -4.60 -3.19 1.32
CA VAL A 37 -4.70 -3.24 -0.15
C VAL A 37 -3.98 -4.49 -0.72
N LEU A 38 -2.78 -4.79 -0.25
CA LEU A 38 -2.00 -5.97 -0.67
C LEU A 38 -2.65 -7.28 -0.21
N HIS A 39 -3.28 -7.30 0.97
CA HIS A 39 -4.00 -8.46 1.45
C HIS A 39 -5.20 -8.79 0.54
N LEU A 40 -5.92 -7.78 0.05
CA LEU A 40 -7.08 -7.97 -0.83
C LEU A 40 -6.73 -8.54 -2.21
N THR A 41 -5.49 -8.37 -2.69
CA THR A 41 -5.02 -8.99 -3.94
C THR A 41 -4.59 -10.45 -3.73
N ASN A 42 -4.06 -10.76 -2.53
CA ASN A 42 -3.53 -12.07 -2.16
C ASN A 42 -2.47 -12.61 -3.15
N GLU A 43 -1.75 -11.71 -3.82
CA GLU A 43 -0.68 -12.04 -4.76
C GLU A 43 0.62 -11.30 -4.38
N PRO A 44 1.80 -11.90 -4.65
CA PRO A 44 3.06 -11.19 -4.52
C PRO A 44 3.13 -10.02 -5.52
N ASN A 45 3.60 -8.87 -5.07
CA ASN A 45 3.70 -7.66 -5.88
C ASN A 45 5.11 -7.07 -5.80
N LYS A 46 5.62 -6.53 -6.91
CA LYS A 46 6.89 -5.82 -6.88
C LYS A 46 6.77 -4.51 -6.11
N ARG A 47 7.72 -4.23 -5.24
CA ARG A 47 7.78 -2.99 -4.44
C ARG A 47 7.57 -1.73 -5.29
N GLN A 48 8.26 -1.65 -6.43
CA GLN A 48 8.14 -0.52 -7.35
C GLN A 48 6.75 -0.45 -8.00
N GLU A 49 6.17 -1.58 -8.40
CA GLU A 49 4.83 -1.63 -9.01
C GLU A 49 3.77 -1.16 -8.01
N VAL A 50 3.91 -1.53 -6.72
CA VAL A 50 3.03 -1.04 -5.66
C VAL A 50 3.14 0.48 -5.52
N ALA A 51 4.36 1.02 -5.45
CA ALA A 51 4.55 2.48 -5.34
C ALA A 51 4.01 3.23 -6.56
N GLU A 52 4.22 2.70 -7.76
CA GLU A 52 3.72 3.29 -9.00
C GLU A 52 2.21 3.27 -9.08
N HIS A 53 1.60 2.13 -8.79
CA HIS A 53 0.15 1.98 -8.82
C HIS A 53 -0.54 2.86 -7.77
N LEU A 54 -0.05 2.85 -6.54
CA LEU A 54 -0.68 3.62 -5.46
C LEU A 54 -0.54 5.14 -5.65
N ALA A 55 0.45 5.58 -6.42
CA ALA A 55 0.67 6.99 -6.73
C ALA A 55 0.02 7.46 -8.05
N SER A 56 -0.45 6.56 -8.92
CA SER A 56 -0.81 6.88 -10.31
C SER A 56 -1.92 7.92 -10.44
N ASP A 57 -2.85 7.96 -9.48
CA ASP A 57 -4.03 8.81 -9.53
C ASP A 57 -3.80 10.25 -9.02
N TYR A 58 -2.60 10.53 -8.50
CA TYR A 58 -2.19 11.86 -8.07
C TYR A 58 -1.56 12.66 -9.22
N HIS A 59 -1.61 13.99 -9.09
CA HIS A 59 -0.96 14.89 -10.03
C HIS A 59 0.55 14.60 -10.13
N PRO A 60 1.16 14.62 -11.34
CA PRO A 60 2.58 14.30 -11.55
C PRO A 60 3.55 15.00 -10.59
N ASP A 61 3.26 16.26 -10.24
CA ASP A 61 4.07 17.05 -9.30
C ASP A 61 4.19 16.41 -7.92
N PHE A 62 3.16 15.69 -7.46
CA PHE A 62 3.13 15.04 -6.15
C PHE A 62 3.45 13.54 -6.23
N GLN A 63 3.41 12.91 -7.42
CA GLN A 63 3.62 11.47 -7.55
C GLN A 63 4.97 11.04 -6.99
N LYS A 64 6.03 11.83 -7.17
CA LYS A 64 7.35 11.52 -6.65
C LYS A 64 7.36 11.43 -5.13
N GLU A 65 6.76 12.40 -4.45
CA GLU A 65 6.72 12.46 -2.98
C GLU A 65 5.79 11.38 -2.41
N VAL A 66 4.65 11.13 -3.06
CA VAL A 66 3.74 10.03 -2.68
C VAL A 66 4.44 8.68 -2.82
N LYS A 67 5.15 8.42 -3.92
CA LYS A 67 5.95 7.19 -4.10
C LYS A 67 6.97 7.01 -2.96
N GLN A 68 7.64 8.09 -2.55
CA GLN A 68 8.58 8.04 -1.42
C GLN A 68 7.89 7.75 -0.08
N ALA A 69 6.70 8.31 0.17
CA ALA A 69 5.93 8.00 1.36
C ALA A 69 5.49 6.53 1.39
N VAL A 70 5.02 6.01 0.25
CA VAL A 70 4.68 4.59 0.07
C VAL A 70 5.88 3.70 0.29
N ASP A 71 7.04 4.05 -0.27
CA ASP A 71 8.25 3.26 -0.12
C ASP A 71 8.72 3.17 1.34
N LYS A 72 8.64 4.28 2.09
CA LYS A 72 8.91 4.29 3.53
C LYS A 72 7.93 3.41 4.30
N ALA A 73 6.64 3.45 3.95
CA ALA A 73 5.63 2.62 4.57
C ALA A 73 5.82 1.12 4.27
N LEU A 74 6.20 0.76 3.05
CA LEU A 74 6.57 -0.61 2.68
C LEU A 74 7.81 -1.08 3.47
N GLY A 75 8.82 -0.23 3.62
CA GLY A 75 9.98 -0.50 4.47
C GLY A 75 9.57 -0.81 5.92
N TRP A 76 8.73 0.03 6.51
CA TRP A 76 8.20 -0.19 7.86
C TRP A 76 7.45 -1.53 7.98
N LEU A 77 6.60 -1.89 7.01
CA LEU A 77 5.89 -3.18 7.02
C LEU A 77 6.84 -4.40 6.98
N ILE A 78 7.95 -4.28 6.26
CA ILE A 78 8.99 -5.32 6.21
C ILE A 78 9.70 -5.42 7.57
N GLU A 79 10.08 -4.29 8.17
CA GLU A 79 10.68 -4.25 9.51
C GLU A 79 9.76 -4.86 10.58
N GLN A 80 8.45 -4.67 10.45
CA GLN A 80 7.44 -5.28 11.32
C GLN A 80 7.12 -6.75 10.97
N THR A 81 7.78 -7.35 9.99
CA THR A 81 7.52 -8.73 9.50
C THR A 81 6.10 -8.96 8.98
N LEU A 82 5.39 -7.90 8.61
CA LEU A 82 4.05 -7.94 8.04
C LEU A 82 4.10 -8.21 6.52
N LEU A 83 5.19 -7.77 5.88
CA LEU A 83 5.56 -8.17 4.53
C LEU A 83 6.85 -8.98 4.56
N GLY A 84 6.90 -10.01 3.74
CA GLY A 84 8.11 -10.77 3.44
C GLY A 84 8.58 -10.47 2.02
N ALA A 85 9.87 -10.69 1.79
CA ALA A 85 10.45 -10.72 0.46
C ALA A 85 10.85 -12.15 0.11
N THR A 86 10.77 -12.53 -1.17
CA THR A 86 11.19 -13.87 -1.59
C THR A 86 12.72 -13.97 -1.64
N PRO A 87 13.31 -15.16 -1.40
CA PRO A 87 14.76 -15.33 -1.44
C PRO A 87 15.37 -15.18 -2.85
N TYR A 88 14.56 -15.33 -3.90
CA TYR A 88 14.97 -15.19 -5.29
C TYR A 88 14.81 -13.75 -5.82
N ASP A 89 13.98 -12.96 -5.15
CA ASP A 89 13.60 -11.62 -5.58
C ASP A 89 13.22 -10.79 -4.35
N GLN A 90 14.18 -9.97 -3.90
CA GLN A 90 14.02 -9.14 -2.71
C GLN A 90 13.02 -8.00 -2.90
N ASP A 91 12.69 -7.68 -4.15
CA ASP A 91 11.69 -6.67 -4.50
C ASP A 91 10.29 -7.27 -4.64
N LEU A 92 10.16 -8.60 -4.68
CA LEU A 92 8.87 -9.28 -4.75
C LEU A 92 8.32 -9.48 -3.33
N LEU A 93 7.37 -8.62 -2.97
CA LEU A 93 6.75 -8.57 -1.65
C LEU A 93 5.55 -9.49 -1.57
N TYR A 94 5.41 -10.24 -0.49
CA TYR A 94 4.21 -11.00 -0.16
C TYR A 94 3.73 -10.67 1.26
N VAL A 95 2.42 -10.77 1.49
CA VAL A 95 1.85 -10.58 2.83
C VAL A 95 2.10 -11.84 3.66
N THR A 96 2.77 -11.69 4.80
CA THR A 96 3.03 -12.80 5.73
C THR A 96 1.75 -13.24 6.44
N THR A 97 1.76 -14.39 7.12
CA THR A 97 0.61 -14.81 7.96
C THR A 97 0.24 -13.73 8.97
N HIS A 98 1.23 -13.18 9.67
CA HIS A 98 1.03 -12.08 10.63
C HIS A 98 0.48 -10.81 9.95
N GLY A 99 0.95 -10.50 8.74
CA GLY A 99 0.42 -9.41 7.91
C GLY A 99 -1.05 -9.60 7.53
N LYS A 100 -1.49 -10.84 7.26
CA LYS A 100 -2.89 -11.14 6.93
C LYS A 100 -3.80 -10.92 8.14
N ASP A 101 -3.41 -11.44 9.31
CA ASP A 101 -4.17 -11.27 10.55
C ASP A 101 -4.33 -9.77 10.91
N THR A 102 -3.26 -8.99 10.70
CA THR A 102 -3.28 -7.53 10.92
C THR A 102 -4.16 -6.80 9.90
N ALA A 103 -4.19 -7.26 8.65
CA ALA A 103 -4.96 -6.64 7.57
C ALA A 103 -6.48 -6.87 7.68
N GLU A 104 -6.90 -8.04 8.17
CA GLU A 104 -8.32 -8.39 8.34
C GLU A 104 -9.02 -7.50 9.38
N GLY A 105 -8.30 -7.06 10.41
CA GLY A 105 -8.81 -6.14 11.44
C GLY A 105 -8.77 -4.67 11.06
N TYR A 106 -8.21 -4.30 9.90
CA TYR A 106 -8.01 -2.89 9.54
C TYR A 106 -9.28 -2.26 8.99
N GLN A 107 -9.77 -1.23 9.69
CA GLN A 107 -10.74 -0.28 9.16
C GLN A 107 -10.01 1.04 8.89
N PRO A 108 -9.96 1.54 7.65
CA PRO A 108 -9.43 2.87 7.39
C PRO A 108 -10.25 3.86 8.22
N GLU A 109 -9.57 4.78 8.90
CA GLU A 109 -10.23 5.89 9.57
C GLU A 109 -11.04 6.63 8.49
N HIS A 110 -12.36 6.42 8.47
CA HIS A 110 -13.24 7.21 7.64
C HIS A 110 -12.98 8.66 8.03
N PRO A 111 -12.67 9.58 7.10
CA PRO A 111 -12.82 10.98 7.41
C PRO A 111 -14.29 11.13 7.79
N SER A 112 -14.54 11.33 9.08
CA SER A 112 -15.89 11.55 9.61
C SER A 112 -16.58 12.51 8.66
N SER A 113 -17.70 12.09 8.07
CA SER A 113 -18.63 13.01 7.45
C SER A 113 -19.07 13.97 8.56
N VAL A 114 -18.34 15.07 8.71
CA VAL A 114 -18.86 16.27 9.33
C VAL A 114 -19.89 16.81 8.35
N GLY A 115 -21.15 16.73 8.79
CA GLY A 115 -22.34 17.11 8.02
C GLY A 115 -22.51 18.61 7.84
#